data_AF-A0A286TUX4-F1
#
_entry.id   AF-A0A286TUX4-F1
#
_cell.length_a   1.000
_cell.length_b   1.000
_cell.length_c   1.000
_cell.angle_alpha   90.00
_cell.angle_beta   90.00
_cell.angle_gamma   90.00
#
_symmetry.space_group_name_H-M   'P 1'
#
loop_
_entity.id
_entity.type
_entity.pdbx_description
1 polymer ?
#
loop_
_entity_poly.entity_id
_entity_poly.type
_entity_poly.pdbx_seq_one_letter_code
_entity_poly.pdbx_strand_id
1 'polypeptide(L)'
;MKVKNFFVAGFIVVGMFMASTTVGFASDGDICKEQIKHYQLIKMNDGLLPGDEFNPYDYKGVEAAAKKALANEAKRTHGDKNHAAITKLVSHHLQNIVTAAGSAGEGAVESVGHSMRFLYLSCKACHKVYQTEKRLRP
;
A
#
# COMPACT_ATOMS: atom_id res chain seq x y z
N MET A 1 7.92 -47.86 -34.35
CA MET A 1 8.43 -46.47 -34.14
C MET A 1 7.29 -45.57 -33.66
N LYS A 2 6.97 -45.51 -32.35
CA LYS A 2 5.91 -44.62 -31.81
C LYS A 2 6.18 -44.18 -30.35
N VAL A 3 7.44 -43.92 -29.98
CA VAL A 3 7.80 -43.56 -28.58
C VAL A 3 8.53 -42.21 -28.46
N LYS A 4 8.79 -41.50 -29.56
CA LYS A 4 9.65 -40.30 -29.53
C LYS A 4 8.93 -38.97 -29.23
N ASN A 5 7.60 -38.90 -29.26
CA ASN A 5 6.87 -37.62 -29.18
C ASN A 5 6.15 -37.35 -27.85
N PHE A 6 6.10 -38.32 -26.92
CA PHE A 6 5.38 -38.13 -25.65
C PHE A 6 6.22 -37.43 -24.57
N PHE A 7 7.55 -37.60 -24.59
CA PHE A 7 8.43 -36.99 -23.59
C PHE A 7 8.64 -35.48 -23.78
N VAL A 8 8.56 -34.99 -25.02
CA VAL A 8 8.76 -33.56 -25.32
C VAL A 8 7.51 -32.74 -24.97
N ALA A 9 6.31 -33.29 -25.19
CA ALA A 9 5.06 -32.61 -24.84
C ALA A 9 4.86 -32.49 -23.32
N GLY A 10 5.27 -33.50 -22.54
CA GLY A 10 5.19 -33.46 -21.08
C GLY A 10 6.08 -32.39 -20.43
N PHE A 11 7.27 -32.16 -20.97
CA PHE A 11 8.18 -31.11 -20.46
C PHE A 11 7.69 -29.69 -20.77
N ILE A 12 7.03 -29.46 -21.90
CA ILE A 12 6.49 -28.15 -22.26
C ILE A 12 5.30 -27.78 -21.34
N VAL A 13 4.44 -28.75 -21.01
CA VAL A 13 3.29 -28.52 -20.10
C VAL A 13 3.75 -28.26 -18.66
N VAL A 14 4.78 -28.98 -18.17
CA VAL A 14 5.35 -28.75 -16.83
C VAL A 14 6.13 -27.42 -16.77
N GLY A 15 6.82 -27.04 -17.85
CA GLY A 15 7.50 -25.75 -17.97
C GLY A 15 6.56 -24.54 -17.99
N MET A 16 5.40 -24.65 -18.66
CA MET A 16 4.39 -23.58 -18.67
C MET A 16 3.65 -23.44 -17.34
N PHE A 17 3.49 -24.50 -16.55
CA PHE A 17 2.91 -24.39 -15.20
C PHE A 17 3.86 -23.71 -14.21
N MET A 18 5.17 -23.88 -14.36
CA MET A 18 6.20 -23.20 -13.55
C MET A 18 6.43 -21.73 -13.95
N ALA A 19 5.99 -21.33 -15.14
CA ALA A 19 5.98 -19.94 -15.61
C ALA A 19 4.69 -19.19 -15.25
N SER A 20 3.76 -19.82 -14.51
CA SER A 20 2.80 -19.05 -13.73
C SER A 20 3.61 -18.32 -12.67
N THR A 21 3.86 -17.05 -12.93
CA THR A 21 4.54 -16.11 -12.07
C THR A 21 4.17 -16.43 -10.63
N THR A 22 5.14 -16.94 -9.87
CA THR A 22 5.08 -16.88 -8.42
C THR A 22 5.08 -15.39 -8.08
N VAL A 23 3.90 -14.77 -8.18
CA VAL A 23 3.59 -13.57 -7.41
C VAL A 23 3.71 -14.03 -5.98
N GLY A 24 4.92 -13.93 -5.44
CA GLY A 24 5.20 -14.11 -4.03
C GLY A 24 4.41 -13.03 -3.33
N PHE A 25 3.19 -13.38 -2.91
CA PHE A 25 2.38 -12.47 -2.11
C PHE A 25 3.17 -12.16 -0.84
N ALA A 26 3.42 -10.88 -0.62
CA ALA A 26 4.16 -10.43 0.55
C ALA A 26 3.33 -10.76 1.79
N SER A 27 3.99 -11.22 2.86
CA SER A 27 3.32 -11.38 4.14
C SER A 27 2.80 -10.03 4.63
N ASP A 28 1.72 -10.02 5.41
CA ASP A 28 1.20 -8.78 6.01
C ASP A 28 2.28 -8.02 6.79
N GLY A 29 3.21 -8.75 7.41
CA GLY A 29 4.35 -8.17 8.12
C GLY A 29 5.30 -7.40 7.20
N ASP A 30 5.59 -7.91 6.01
CA ASP A 30 6.47 -7.24 5.05
C ASP A 30 5.79 -6.03 4.41
N ILE A 31 4.50 -6.16 4.11
CA ILE A 31 3.68 -5.03 3.64
C ILE A 31 3.69 -3.93 4.69
N CYS A 32 3.40 -4.22 5.96
CA CYS A 32 3.36 -3.21 7.02
C CYS A 32 4.74 -2.59 7.31
N LYS A 33 5.85 -3.36 7.20
CA LYS A 33 7.22 -2.83 7.32
C LYS A 33 7.57 -1.81 6.24
N GLU A 34 7.06 -2.01 5.02
CA GLU A 34 7.24 -1.02 3.95
C GLU A 34 6.26 0.15 4.12
N GLN A 35 5.02 -0.13 4.53
CA GLN A 35 3.96 0.86 4.70
C GLN A 35 4.35 1.95 5.70
N ILE A 36 4.96 1.58 6.83
CA ILE A 36 5.38 2.56 7.84
C ILE A 36 6.40 3.57 7.29
N LYS A 37 7.26 3.17 6.35
CA LYS A 37 8.24 4.08 5.74
C LYS A 37 7.53 5.19 4.97
N HIS A 38 6.57 4.81 4.14
CA HIS A 38 5.80 5.76 3.34
C HIS A 38 4.85 6.60 4.19
N TYR A 39 4.22 6.01 5.20
CA TYR A 39 3.40 6.73 6.17
C TYR A 39 4.21 7.84 6.87
N GLN A 40 5.44 7.53 7.30
CA GLN A 40 6.33 8.52 7.93
C GLN A 40 6.72 9.65 6.98
N LEU A 41 6.99 9.35 5.69
CA LEU A 41 7.28 10.36 4.67
C LEU A 41 6.12 11.34 4.48
N ILE A 42 4.88 10.84 4.46
CA ILE A 42 3.70 11.71 4.40
C ILE A 42 3.56 12.51 5.70
N LYS A 43 3.67 11.82 6.85
CA LYS A 43 3.49 12.43 8.18
C LYS A 43 4.52 13.52 8.50
N MET A 44 5.73 13.46 7.95
CA MET A 44 6.74 14.50 8.13
C MET A 44 6.32 15.86 7.55
N ASN A 45 5.30 15.89 6.68
CA ASN A 45 4.72 17.11 6.14
C ASN A 45 3.47 17.59 6.92
N ASP A 46 3.03 16.82 7.93
CA ASP A 46 1.87 17.18 8.74
C ASP A 46 2.16 18.45 9.56
N GLY A 47 1.27 19.44 9.45
CA GLY A 47 1.43 20.76 10.07
C GLY A 47 2.32 21.75 9.31
N LEU A 48 2.90 21.36 8.16
CA LEU A 48 3.60 22.32 7.28
C LEU A 48 2.61 23.09 6.42
N LEU A 49 2.94 24.34 6.12
CA LEU A 49 2.16 25.20 5.24
C LEU A 49 2.88 25.37 3.89
N PRO A 50 2.15 25.55 2.77
CA PRO A 50 2.76 25.69 1.45
C PRO A 50 3.68 26.93 1.32
N GLY A 51 3.39 27.99 2.08
CA GLY A 51 4.12 29.25 2.04
C GLY A 51 5.15 29.42 3.16
N ASP A 52 5.48 28.36 3.91
CA ASP A 52 6.55 28.42 4.91
C ASP A 52 7.91 28.62 4.23
N GLU A 53 8.66 29.65 4.65
CA GLU A 53 9.93 30.04 4.03
C GLU A 53 11.07 29.04 4.31
N PHE A 54 11.01 28.32 5.44
CA PHE A 54 12.09 27.45 5.89
C PHE A 54 11.80 25.97 5.63
N ASN A 55 10.53 25.57 5.67
CA ASN A 55 10.11 24.20 5.44
C ASN A 55 8.73 24.14 4.78
N PRO A 56 8.64 24.48 3.47
CA PRO A 56 7.38 24.44 2.74
C PRO A 56 6.87 23.01 2.61
N TYR A 57 5.54 22.88 2.56
CA TYR A 57 4.87 21.59 2.35
C TYR A 57 5.30 20.92 1.03
N ASP A 58 5.83 19.69 1.09
CA ASP A 58 6.30 18.95 -0.08
C ASP A 58 5.18 18.11 -0.72
N TYR A 59 4.38 18.76 -1.57
CA TYR A 59 3.32 18.09 -2.33
C TYR A 59 3.81 16.89 -3.15
N LYS A 60 4.97 17.01 -3.81
CA LYS A 60 5.50 15.96 -4.69
C LYS A 60 5.98 14.76 -3.90
N GLY A 61 6.69 15.00 -2.79
CA GLY A 61 7.14 13.94 -1.88
C GLY A 61 5.96 13.20 -1.24
N VAL A 62 4.93 13.94 -0.81
CA VAL A 62 3.69 13.36 -0.26
C VAL A 62 2.99 12.49 -1.31
N GLU A 63 2.76 13.01 -2.52
CA GLU A 63 2.10 12.26 -3.59
C GLU A 63 2.89 10.99 -3.94
N ALA A 64 4.21 11.11 -4.09
CA ALA A 64 5.08 9.98 -4.41
C ALA A 64 5.09 8.92 -3.30
N ALA A 65 5.13 9.33 -2.03
CA ALA A 65 5.05 8.41 -0.90
C ALA A 65 3.69 7.69 -0.85
N ALA A 66 2.58 8.41 -1.07
CA ALA A 66 1.25 7.83 -1.11
C ALA A 66 1.06 6.85 -2.28
N LYS A 67 1.59 7.15 -3.47
CA LYS A 67 1.58 6.21 -4.61
C LYS A 67 2.35 4.92 -4.31
N LYS A 68 3.52 5.02 -3.65
CA LYS A 68 4.30 3.84 -3.24
C LYS A 68 3.58 3.02 -2.18
N ALA A 69 2.99 3.67 -1.18
CA ALA A 69 2.15 3.03 -0.17
C ALA A 69 0.94 2.31 -0.78
N LEU A 70 0.30 2.91 -1.80
CA LEU A 70 -0.83 2.31 -2.51
C LEU A 70 -0.39 1.07 -3.30
N ALA A 71 0.72 1.16 -4.03
CA ALA A 71 1.30 0.03 -4.77
C ALA A 71 1.75 -1.11 -3.84
N ASN A 72 2.20 -0.78 -2.63
CA ASN A 72 2.55 -1.77 -1.62
C ASN A 72 1.31 -2.45 -1.02
N GLU A 73 0.28 -1.67 -0.67
CA GLU A 73 -0.98 -2.22 -0.14
C GLU A 73 -1.71 -3.10 -1.16
N ALA A 74 -1.59 -2.81 -2.47
CA ALA A 74 -2.14 -3.63 -3.55
C ALA A 74 -1.55 -5.06 -3.63
N LYS A 75 -0.43 -5.33 -2.95
CA LYS A 75 0.16 -6.68 -2.86
C LYS A 75 -0.51 -7.55 -1.80
N ARG A 76 -1.36 -6.96 -0.95
CA ARG A 76 -1.98 -7.66 0.17
C ARG A 76 -3.02 -8.67 -0.33
N THR A 77 -3.05 -9.82 0.32
CA THR A 77 -4.07 -10.84 0.10
C THR A 77 -4.88 -11.02 1.38
N HIS A 78 -6.11 -11.49 1.24
CA HIS A 78 -7.05 -11.57 2.35
C HIS A 78 -7.60 -12.97 2.49
N GLY A 79 -7.58 -13.50 3.71
CA GLY A 79 -8.25 -14.75 4.07
C GLY A 79 -9.73 -14.57 4.39
N ASP A 80 -10.19 -13.33 4.61
CA ASP A 80 -11.56 -13.03 5.01
C ASP A 80 -12.05 -11.65 4.51
N LYS A 81 -13.37 -11.45 4.57
CA LYS A 81 -14.05 -10.25 4.05
C LYS A 81 -13.79 -8.99 4.87
N ASN A 82 -13.57 -9.11 6.18
CA ASN A 82 -13.34 -7.97 7.05
C ASN A 82 -11.92 -7.42 6.82
N HIS A 83 -10.93 -8.31 6.65
CA HIS A 83 -9.57 -7.90 6.31
C HIS A 83 -9.55 -7.16 4.96
N ALA A 84 -10.24 -7.71 3.96
CA ALA A 84 -10.39 -7.06 2.66
C ALA A 84 -11.08 -5.69 2.75
N ALA A 85 -12.13 -5.56 3.56
CA ALA A 85 -12.83 -4.30 3.77
C ALA A 85 -11.93 -3.24 4.40
N ILE A 86 -11.13 -3.61 5.42
CA ILE A 86 -10.19 -2.67 6.06
C ILE A 86 -9.09 -2.25 5.10
N THR A 87 -8.52 -3.16 4.31
CA THR A 87 -7.53 -2.81 3.28
C THR A 87 -8.08 -1.90 2.20
N LYS A 88 -9.37 -2.05 1.85
CA LYS A 88 -10.03 -1.11 0.95
C LYS A 88 -10.10 0.30 1.55
N LEU A 89 -10.34 0.44 2.86
CA LEU A 89 -10.30 1.74 3.55
C LEU A 89 -8.89 2.34 3.51
N VAL A 90 -7.85 1.54 3.81
CA VAL A 90 -6.44 1.98 3.72
C VAL A 90 -6.14 2.50 2.31
N SER A 91 -6.49 1.72 1.29
CA SER A 91 -6.28 2.10 -0.11
C SER A 91 -7.06 3.35 -0.52
N HIS A 92 -8.31 3.48 -0.05
CA HIS A 92 -9.14 4.66 -0.33
C HIS A 92 -8.52 5.95 0.23
N HIS A 93 -8.08 5.93 1.49
CA HIS A 93 -7.46 7.12 2.08
C HIS A 93 -6.10 7.45 1.45
N LEU A 94 -5.33 6.44 1.04
CA LEU A 94 -4.12 6.66 0.24
C LEU A 94 -4.43 7.30 -1.12
N GLN A 95 -5.47 6.87 -1.82
CA GLN A 95 -5.91 7.48 -3.07
C GLN A 95 -6.31 8.95 -2.88
N ASN A 96 -7.05 9.26 -1.82
CA ASN A 96 -7.42 10.65 -1.51
C ASN A 96 -6.18 11.53 -1.26
N ILE A 97 -5.14 10.99 -0.61
CA ILE A 97 -3.86 11.68 -0.42
C ILE A 97 -3.17 11.92 -1.77
N VAL A 98 -3.12 10.91 -2.65
CA VAL A 98 -2.55 11.06 -4.00
C VAL A 98 -3.28 12.16 -4.78
N THR A 99 -4.61 12.16 -4.78
CA THR A 99 -5.42 13.14 -5.50
C THR A 99 -5.22 14.55 -4.95
N ALA A 100 -5.31 14.72 -3.63
CA ALA A 100 -5.14 16.03 -3.00
C ALA A 100 -3.73 16.59 -3.22
N ALA A 101 -2.69 15.80 -2.93
CA ALA A 101 -1.31 16.23 -3.08
C ALA A 101 -0.91 16.48 -4.54
N GLY A 102 -1.36 15.63 -5.47
CA GLY A 102 -1.07 15.78 -6.89
C GLY A 102 -1.76 16.97 -7.55
N SER A 103 -2.91 17.42 -7.00
CA SER A 103 -3.57 18.64 -7.47
C SER A 103 -2.85 19.93 -7.04
N ALA A 104 -2.18 19.90 -5.88
CA ALA A 104 -1.58 21.06 -5.21
C ALA A 104 -2.51 22.31 -5.18
N GLY A 105 -3.82 22.08 -5.12
CA GLY A 105 -4.83 23.13 -5.10
C GLY A 105 -5.05 23.74 -3.72
N GLU A 106 -5.89 24.77 -3.66
CA GLU A 106 -6.36 25.34 -2.40
C GLU A 106 -7.03 24.25 -1.53
N GLY A 107 -6.70 24.19 -0.24
CA GLY A 107 -7.22 23.17 0.67
C GLY A 107 -6.56 21.78 0.55
N ALA A 108 -5.52 21.63 -0.28
CA ALA A 108 -4.86 20.34 -0.49
C ALA A 108 -4.15 19.82 0.78
N VAL A 109 -3.51 20.70 1.56
CA VAL A 109 -2.85 20.33 2.82
C VAL A 109 -3.85 19.77 3.82
N GLU A 110 -4.98 20.46 4.01
CA GLU A 110 -6.07 20.06 4.90
C GLU A 110 -6.70 18.75 4.44
N SER A 111 -6.87 18.57 3.13
CA SER A 111 -7.41 17.35 2.53
C SER A 111 -6.48 16.15 2.72
N VAL A 112 -5.16 16.36 2.59
CA VAL A 112 -4.16 15.34 2.92
C VAL A 112 -4.18 15.02 4.41
N GLY A 113 -4.15 16.04 5.29
CA GLY A 113 -4.17 15.85 6.74
C GLY A 113 -5.42 15.10 7.23
N HIS A 114 -6.59 15.45 6.69
CA HIS A 114 -7.84 14.72 6.93
C HIS A 114 -7.73 13.25 6.52
N SER A 115 -7.27 12.99 5.29
CA SER A 115 -7.12 11.62 4.78
C SER A 115 -6.07 10.82 5.55
N MET A 116 -4.99 11.47 6.01
CA MET A 116 -3.97 10.87 6.86
C MET A 116 -4.52 10.41 8.21
N ARG A 117 -5.43 11.19 8.82
CA ARG A 117 -6.12 10.78 10.05
C ARG A 117 -6.91 9.50 9.86
N PHE A 118 -7.65 9.37 8.76
CA PHE A 118 -8.43 8.16 8.49
C PHE A 118 -7.57 6.98 8.01
N LEU A 119 -6.45 7.25 7.34
CA LEU A 119 -5.44 6.24 7.07
C LEU A 119 -4.90 5.64 8.38
N TYR A 120 -4.50 6.48 9.34
CA TYR A 120 -4.07 6.04 10.67
C TYR A 120 -5.10 5.16 11.36
N LEU A 121 -6.38 5.58 11.34
CA LEU A 121 -7.47 4.82 11.96
C LEU A 121 -7.68 3.47 11.27
N SER A 122 -7.57 3.42 9.95
CA SER A 122 -7.73 2.19 9.15
C SER A 122 -6.60 1.19 9.43
N CYS A 123 -5.34 1.65 9.46
CA CYS A 123 -4.21 0.81 9.84
C CYS A 123 -4.39 0.26 11.27
N LYS A 124 -4.77 1.13 12.22
CA LYS A 124 -5.01 0.75 13.61
C LYS A 124 -6.18 -0.24 13.76
N ALA A 125 -7.21 -0.14 12.93
CA ALA A 125 -8.31 -1.10 12.93
C ALA A 125 -7.83 -2.51 12.55
N CYS A 126 -7.03 -2.63 11.49
CA CYS A 126 -6.42 -3.92 11.11
C CYS A 126 -5.57 -4.48 12.26
N HIS A 127 -4.68 -3.65 12.82
CA HIS A 127 -3.81 -4.06 13.94
C HIS A 127 -4.60 -4.53 15.16
N LYS A 128 -5.69 -3.84 15.52
CA LYS A 128 -6.51 -4.21 16.67
C LYS A 128 -7.35 -5.46 16.47
N VAL A 129 -7.76 -5.77 15.25
CA VAL A 129 -8.62 -6.93 14.96
C VAL A 129 -7.77 -8.18 14.73
N TYR A 130 -6.67 -8.07 13.99
CA TYR A 130 -5.87 -9.22 13.55
C TYR A 130 -4.58 -9.42 14.33
N GLN A 131 -4.13 -8.42 15.09
CA GLN A 131 -2.90 -8.45 15.87
C GLN A 131 -3.12 -7.86 17.28
N THR A 132 -4.28 -8.16 17.87
CA THR A 132 -4.86 -7.54 19.07
C THR A 132 -3.90 -7.41 20.25
N GLU A 133 -3.11 -8.45 20.50
CA GLU A 133 -2.23 -8.53 21.67
C GLU A 133 -0.85 -7.89 21.42
N LYS A 134 -0.59 -7.38 20.21
CA LYS A 134 0.68 -6.76 19.84
C LYS A 134 0.59 -5.25 19.90
N ARG A 135 1.61 -4.62 20.50
CA ARG A 135 1.80 -3.17 20.41
C ARG A 135 2.41 -2.80 19.06
N LEU A 136 1.57 -2.53 18.08
CA LEU A 136 2.00 -2.14 16.73
C LEU A 136 1.97 -0.62 16.53
N ARG A 137 2.92 -0.12 15.74
CA ARG A 137 2.86 1.25 15.20
C ARG A 137 1.74 1.33 14.16
N PRO A 138 1.11 2.50 13.97
CA PRO A 138 0.16 2.70 12.88
C PRO A 138 0.79 2.46 11.51
#